data_AF-A0A930G1D7-F1
#
_entry.id   AF-A0A930G1D7-F1
#
_cell.length_a   1.000
_cell.length_b   1.000
_cell.length_c   1.000
_cell.angle_alpha   90.00
_cell.angle_beta   90.00
_cell.angle_gamma   90.00
#
_symmetry.space_group_name_H-M   'P 1'
#
loop_
_entity.id
_entity.type
_entity.pdbx_description
1 polymer ?
#
loop_
_entity_poly.entity_id
_entity_poly.type
_entity_poly.pdbx_seq_one_letter_code
_entity_poly.pdbx_strand_id
1 'polypeptide(L)'
;MFNLNYNQFASAYRRYASRDAQTLVAELGWTGQRSPGSNGALLTSLALLAAGAPLAGTHAIAAGPLAGRRVYRGANRLADWLAERYALPEIIPLDRGLGEVACQLFGRRGIVAFIQGNGPFGGLIGLLDGRNAQVLCCRAAACHPVEIRFWELR
;
A
#
# COMPACT_ATOMS: atom_id res chain seq x y z
N MET A 1 13.15 5.46 13.43
CA MET A 1 11.89 4.85 12.96
C MET A 1 10.74 5.77 13.32
N PHE A 2 9.78 5.96 12.43
CA PHE A 2 8.57 6.75 12.70
C PHE A 2 7.47 5.83 13.23
N ASN A 3 6.59 6.34 14.09
CA ASN A 3 5.52 5.53 14.67
C ASN A 3 4.26 5.62 13.80
N LEU A 4 3.78 4.49 13.29
CA LEU A 4 2.54 4.42 12.50
C LEU A 4 1.41 3.93 13.39
N ASN A 5 0.41 4.78 13.60
CA ASN A 5 -0.83 4.38 14.24
C ASN A 5 -1.83 3.86 13.20
N TYR A 6 -2.46 2.71 13.49
CA TYR A 6 -3.42 2.08 12.60
C TYR A 6 -4.60 3.01 12.26
N ASN A 7 -5.20 3.67 13.25
CA ASN A 7 -6.39 4.49 13.03
C ASN A 7 -6.09 5.71 12.15
N GLN A 8 -4.95 6.37 12.37
CA GLN A 8 -4.49 7.48 11.54
C GLN A 8 -4.21 7.03 10.11
N PHE A 9 -3.47 5.93 9.94
CA PHE A 9 -3.18 5.38 8.62
C PHE A 9 -4.46 4.92 7.89
N ALA A 10 -5.33 4.18 8.56
CA ALA A 10 -6.55 3.62 7.98
C ALA A 10 -7.57 4.72 7.61
N SER A 11 -7.72 5.75 8.43
CA SER A 11 -8.60 6.89 8.11
C SER A 11 -8.09 7.66 6.89
N ALA A 12 -6.78 7.94 6.82
CA ALA A 12 -6.17 8.57 5.65
C ALA A 12 -6.32 7.69 4.39
N TYR A 13 -6.03 6.40 4.49
CA TYR A 13 -6.16 5.45 3.39
C TYR A 13 -7.59 5.45 2.83
N ARG A 14 -8.60 5.29 3.69
CA ARG A 14 -10.01 5.27 3.28
C ARG A 14 -10.46 6.59 2.66
N ARG A 15 -9.98 7.72 3.19
CA ARG A 15 -10.25 9.06 2.62
C ARG A 15 -9.78 9.19 1.17
N TYR A 16 -8.59 8.65 0.85
CA TYR A 16 -8.10 8.66 -0.53
C TYR A 16 -8.75 7.58 -1.38
N ALA A 17 -9.06 6.41 -0.81
CA ALA A 17 -9.72 5.32 -1.52
C ALA A 17 -11.17 5.63 -1.93
N SER A 18 -11.85 6.54 -1.22
CA SER A 18 -13.21 6.98 -1.56
C SER A 18 -13.26 8.00 -2.69
N ARG A 19 -12.11 8.52 -3.14
CA ARG A 19 -12.01 9.44 -4.29
C ARG A 19 -11.98 8.62 -5.56
N ASP A 20 -12.69 9.07 -6.59
CA ASP A 20 -12.46 8.52 -7.92
C ASP A 20 -11.06 8.89 -8.42
N ALA A 21 -10.55 8.12 -9.38
CA ALA A 21 -9.19 8.27 -9.86
C ALA A 21 -8.92 9.63 -10.51
N GLN A 22 -9.91 10.25 -11.17
CA GLN A 22 -9.72 11.54 -11.84
C GLN A 22 -9.62 12.67 -10.81
N THR A 23 -10.51 12.68 -9.81
CA THR A 23 -10.45 13.63 -8.69
C THR A 23 -9.13 13.50 -7.95
N LEU A 24 -8.68 12.29 -7.63
CA LEU A 24 -7.40 12.09 -6.93
C LEU A 24 -6.21 12.61 -7.75
N VAL A 25 -6.19 12.35 -9.07
CA VAL A 25 -5.14 12.84 -9.97
C VAL A 25 -5.15 14.38 -10.04
N ALA A 26 -6.32 15.00 -10.08
CA ALA A 26 -6.45 16.45 -10.07
C ALA A 26 -5.94 17.06 -8.75
N GLU A 27 -6.32 16.48 -7.60
CA GLU A 27 -5.87 16.92 -6.27
C GLU A 27 -4.34 16.86 -6.12
N LEU A 28 -3.69 15.89 -6.75
CA LEU A 28 -2.23 15.73 -6.73
C LEU A 28 -1.50 16.62 -7.75
N GLY A 29 -2.24 17.35 -8.60
CA GLY A 29 -1.68 18.17 -9.68
C GLY A 29 -1.08 17.34 -10.82
N TRP A 30 -1.65 16.16 -11.08
CA TRP A 30 -1.18 15.20 -12.09
C TRP A 30 -2.08 15.12 -13.31
N THR A 31 -2.85 16.17 -13.60
CA THR A 31 -3.75 16.23 -14.76
C THR A 31 -3.00 15.88 -16.05
N GLY A 32 -3.52 14.90 -16.79
CA GLY A 32 -2.90 14.38 -18.03
C GLY A 32 -1.85 13.28 -17.84
N GLN A 33 -1.50 12.91 -16.60
CA GLN A 33 -0.66 11.73 -16.35
C GLN A 33 -1.48 10.44 -16.44
N ARG A 34 -0.79 9.34 -16.76
CA ARG A 34 -1.37 7.99 -16.74
C ARG A 34 -1.96 7.71 -15.37
N SER A 35 -3.20 7.19 -15.34
CA SER A 35 -3.92 6.84 -14.12
C SER A 35 -3.02 6.09 -13.13
N PRO A 36 -3.11 6.39 -11.82
CA PRO A 36 -2.45 5.58 -10.82
C PRO A 36 -2.82 4.10 -10.98
N GLY A 37 -1.84 3.23 -10.77
CA GLY A 37 -2.05 1.78 -10.89
C GLY A 37 -2.99 1.28 -9.79
N SER A 38 -3.74 0.21 -10.08
CA SER A 38 -4.67 -0.44 -9.15
C SER A 38 -4.00 -1.29 -8.06
N ASN A 39 -2.67 -1.23 -7.96
CA ASN A 39 -1.84 -1.98 -7.01
C ASN A 39 -1.86 -1.44 -5.57
N GLY A 40 -2.58 -0.33 -5.32
CA GLY A 40 -2.73 0.28 -4.00
C GLY A 40 -1.53 1.08 -3.49
N ALA A 41 -0.41 1.11 -4.21
CA ALA A 41 0.83 1.79 -3.77
C ALA A 41 0.65 3.30 -3.59
N LEU A 42 -0.12 3.95 -4.46
CA LEU A 42 -0.42 5.38 -4.31
C LEU A 42 -1.21 5.64 -3.02
N LEU A 43 -2.29 4.90 -2.80
CA LEU A 43 -3.16 5.08 -1.63
C LEU A 43 -2.38 4.84 -0.33
N THR A 44 -1.58 3.77 -0.28
CA THR A 44 -0.68 3.49 0.85
C THR A 44 0.34 4.61 1.03
N SER A 45 0.96 5.11 -0.04
CA SER A 45 1.91 6.22 0.05
C SER A 45 1.28 7.50 0.60
N LEU A 46 0.09 7.86 0.13
CA LEU A 46 -0.61 9.06 0.62
C LEU A 46 -1.01 8.92 2.08
N ALA A 47 -1.47 7.74 2.50
CA ALA A 47 -1.79 7.46 3.90
C ALA A 47 -0.54 7.52 4.80
N LEU A 48 0.61 7.01 4.32
CA LEU A 48 1.89 7.12 5.03
C LEU A 48 2.33 8.59 5.16
N LEU A 49 2.23 9.38 4.09
CA LEU A 49 2.53 10.82 4.13
C LEU A 49 1.64 11.56 5.14
N ALA A 50 0.34 11.27 5.15
CA ALA A 50 -0.61 11.84 6.09
C ALA A 50 -0.31 11.44 7.55
N ALA A 51 0.24 10.25 7.76
CA ALA A 51 0.76 9.79 9.05
C ALA A 51 2.17 10.34 9.39
N GLY A 52 2.71 11.26 8.59
CA GLY A 52 4.00 11.91 8.84
C GLY A 52 5.23 11.15 8.33
N ALA A 53 5.06 10.05 7.60
CA ALA A 53 6.18 9.25 7.10
C ALA A 53 7.03 10.03 6.08
N PRO A 54 8.38 10.00 6.18
CA PRO A 54 9.27 10.70 5.26
C PRO A 54 9.51 9.88 3.99
N LEU A 55 8.48 9.67 3.17
CA LEU A 55 8.61 8.92 1.93
C LEU A 55 9.60 9.58 0.95
N ALA A 56 10.46 8.74 0.36
CA ALA A 56 11.45 9.12 -0.65
C ALA A 56 11.09 8.53 -2.03
N GLY A 57 9.80 8.53 -2.37
CA GLY A 57 9.31 7.98 -3.64
C GLY A 57 9.84 8.72 -4.87
N THR A 58 9.62 8.16 -6.06
CA THR A 58 10.11 8.79 -7.31
C THR A 58 9.16 9.83 -7.89
N HIS A 59 7.88 9.83 -7.48
CA HIS A 59 6.86 10.70 -8.06
C HIS A 59 6.55 11.86 -7.11
N ALA A 60 6.75 13.10 -7.57
CA ALA A 60 6.46 14.29 -6.78
C ALA A 60 4.97 14.67 -6.85
N ILE A 61 4.39 15.03 -5.72
CA ILE A 61 3.05 15.62 -5.64
C ILE A 61 3.17 17.13 -5.97
N ALA A 62 2.39 17.60 -6.93
CA ALA A 62 2.48 18.97 -7.43
C ALA A 62 1.50 19.93 -6.75
N ALA A 63 0.42 19.43 -6.14
CA ALA A 63 -0.63 20.25 -5.55
C ALA A 63 -1.16 19.70 -4.22
N GLY A 64 -1.92 20.54 -3.52
CA GLY A 64 -2.60 20.21 -2.27
C GLY A 64 -1.71 20.20 -1.03
N PRO A 65 -2.21 19.72 0.11
CA PRO A 65 -1.51 19.76 1.41
C PRO A 65 -0.19 18.96 1.44
N LEU A 66 0.00 18.06 0.48
CA LEU A 66 1.18 17.22 0.35
C LEU A 66 2.12 17.67 -0.78
N ALA A 67 1.92 18.87 -1.34
CA ALA A 67 2.75 19.41 -2.41
C ALA A 67 4.25 19.40 -2.01
N GLY A 68 5.11 19.03 -2.97
CA GLY A 68 6.55 18.87 -2.76
C GLY A 68 6.96 17.53 -2.12
N ARG A 69 6.03 16.78 -1.53
CA ARG A 69 6.29 15.42 -1.04
C ARG A 69 6.33 14.42 -2.21
N ARG A 70 6.91 13.26 -1.95
CA ARG A 70 7.09 12.21 -2.97
C ARG A 70 6.41 10.91 -2.56
N VAL A 71 5.90 10.18 -3.54
CA VAL A 71 5.18 8.91 -3.37
C VAL A 71 5.74 7.80 -4.25
N TYR A 72 5.54 6.56 -3.79
CA TYR A 72 5.78 5.37 -4.59
C TYR A 72 4.50 4.99 -5.34
N ARG A 73 4.65 4.59 -6.62
CA ARG A 73 3.56 4.05 -7.44
C ARG A 73 3.66 2.54 -7.69
N GLY A 74 4.76 1.91 -7.25
CA GLY A 74 4.97 0.45 -7.33
C GLY A 74 4.85 -0.19 -5.94
N ALA A 75 4.10 -1.29 -5.84
CA ALA A 75 3.82 -1.94 -4.55
C ALA A 75 5.09 -2.59 -3.96
N ASN A 76 5.85 -3.34 -4.76
CA ASN A 76 7.15 -3.91 -4.33
C ASN A 76 8.10 -2.84 -3.79
N ARG A 77 8.34 -1.76 -4.55
CA ARG A 77 9.26 -0.69 -4.12
C ARG A 77 8.83 -0.01 -2.83
N LEU A 78 7.51 0.14 -2.62
CA LEU A 78 6.98 0.68 -1.37
C LEU A 78 7.16 -0.31 -0.21
N ALA A 79 6.97 -1.60 -0.47
CA ALA A 79 7.21 -2.67 0.50
C ALA A 79 8.69 -2.77 0.91
N ASP A 80 9.62 -2.62 -0.04
CA ASP A 80 11.06 -2.58 0.24
C ASP A 80 11.40 -1.37 1.11
N TRP A 81 10.89 -0.19 0.77
CA TRP A 81 11.07 1.01 1.60
C TRP A 81 10.52 0.84 3.02
N LEU A 82 9.36 0.19 3.19
CA LEU A 82 8.79 -0.12 4.51
C LEU A 82 9.70 -1.06 5.30
N ALA A 83 10.21 -2.12 4.66
CA ALA A 83 11.13 -3.06 5.29
C ALA A 83 12.43 -2.39 5.77
N GLU A 84 12.96 -1.46 4.98
CA GLU A 84 14.20 -0.75 5.30
C GLU A 84 14.03 0.40 6.31
N ARG A 85 12.91 1.15 6.25
CA ARG A 85 12.77 2.44 6.95
C ARG A 85 11.76 2.43 8.09
N TYR A 86 10.78 1.54 8.04
CA TYR A 86 9.75 1.43 9.07
C TYR A 86 10.05 0.28 10.03
N ALA A 87 9.93 -0.96 9.57
CA ALA A 87 10.13 -2.17 10.36
C ALA A 87 10.26 -3.39 9.45
N LEU A 88 10.93 -4.44 9.92
CA LEU A 88 10.94 -5.73 9.24
C LEU A 88 9.51 -6.30 9.18
N PRO A 89 9.05 -6.77 8.01
CA PRO A 89 7.75 -7.44 7.90
C PRO A 89 7.79 -8.84 8.52
N GLU A 90 6.62 -9.30 8.94
CA GLU A 90 6.35 -10.74 9.02
C GLU A 90 6.22 -11.30 7.60
N ILE A 91 6.94 -12.38 7.31
CA ILE A 91 6.81 -13.11 6.05
C ILE A 91 5.79 -14.22 6.26
N ILE A 92 4.68 -14.15 5.51
CA ILE A 92 3.61 -15.15 5.57
C ILE A 92 3.88 -16.21 4.50
N PRO A 93 3.99 -17.50 4.87
CA PRO A 93 4.24 -18.58 3.91
C PRO A 93 3.14 -18.69 2.86
N LEU A 94 3.53 -18.86 1.60
CA LEU A 94 2.62 -19.01 0.47
C LEU A 94 2.41 -20.49 0.06
N ASP A 95 3.05 -21.42 0.75
CA ASP A 95 3.09 -22.86 0.39
C ASP A 95 1.71 -23.50 0.24
N ARG A 96 0.73 -23.02 1.02
CA ARG A 96 -0.66 -23.49 1.03
C ARG A 96 -1.61 -22.62 0.20
N GLY A 97 -1.06 -21.67 -0.56
CA GLY A 97 -1.80 -20.75 -1.42
C GLY A 97 -2.48 -19.60 -0.68
N LEU A 98 -3.09 -18.70 -1.47
CA LEU A 98 -3.65 -17.44 -0.99
C LEU A 98 -4.88 -17.58 -0.07
N GLY A 99 -5.55 -18.74 -0.09
CA GLY A 99 -6.67 -19.04 0.83
C GLY A 99 -6.20 -19.17 2.27
N GLU A 100 -5.11 -19.91 2.51
CA GLU A 100 -4.52 -20.04 3.85
C GLU A 100 -3.95 -18.69 4.32
N VAL A 101 -3.32 -17.93 3.42
CA VAL A 101 -2.86 -16.57 3.72
C VAL A 101 -4.03 -15.69 4.20
N ALA A 102 -5.19 -15.79 3.55
CA ALA A 102 -6.38 -15.04 3.97
C ALA A 102 -6.85 -15.45 5.37
N CYS A 103 -6.83 -16.75 5.70
CA CYS A 103 -7.15 -17.25 7.04
C CYS A 103 -6.17 -16.71 8.09
N GLN A 104 -4.86 -16.72 7.82
CA GLN A 104 -3.84 -16.21 8.73
C GLN A 104 -3.93 -14.69 8.94
N LEU A 105 -4.35 -13.95 7.92
CA LEU A 105 -4.53 -12.50 7.98
C LEU A 105 -5.88 -12.07 8.58
N PHE A 106 -6.83 -12.99 8.74
CA PHE A 106 -8.15 -12.67 9.27
C PHE A 106 -8.06 -12.12 10.71
N GLY A 107 -8.80 -11.05 11.00
CA GLY A 107 -8.77 -10.36 12.30
C GLY A 107 -7.57 -9.43 12.51
N ARG A 108 -6.50 -9.55 11.72
CA ARG A 108 -5.27 -8.74 11.85
C ARG A 108 -5.40 -7.39 11.15
N ARG A 109 -4.66 -6.39 11.61
CA ARG A 109 -4.76 -5.01 11.13
C ARG A 109 -3.40 -4.43 10.83
N GLY A 110 -3.28 -3.75 9.69
CA GLY A 110 -2.03 -3.11 9.31
C GLY A 110 -1.87 -2.96 7.81
N ILE A 111 -0.65 -3.17 7.32
CA ILE A 111 -0.30 -3.10 5.91
C ILE A 111 0.09 -4.50 5.45
N VAL A 112 -0.47 -4.94 4.33
CA VAL A 112 -0.06 -6.19 3.67
C VAL A 112 0.41 -5.90 2.26
N ALA A 113 1.53 -6.50 1.87
CA ALA A 113 2.06 -6.48 0.51
C ALA A 113 2.18 -7.91 -0.04
N PHE A 114 1.74 -8.07 -1.28
CA PHE A 114 1.84 -9.28 -2.10
C PHE A 114 2.90 -9.00 -3.16
N ILE A 115 4.13 -9.46 -2.92
CA ILE A 115 5.30 -9.14 -3.74
C ILE A 115 5.28 -9.98 -5.00
N GLN A 116 5.44 -9.35 -6.16
CA GLN A 116 5.55 -10.03 -7.45
C GLN A 116 7.00 -10.12 -7.90
N GLY A 117 7.44 -11.22 -8.52
CA GLY A 117 8.83 -11.38 -8.96
C GLY A 117 9.31 -10.33 -9.97
N ASN A 118 8.47 -9.95 -10.94
CA ASN A 118 8.81 -8.98 -11.99
C ASN A 118 7.62 -8.06 -12.34
N GLY A 119 7.90 -6.81 -12.73
CA GLY A 119 6.91 -5.88 -13.31
C GLY A 119 7.00 -4.44 -12.78
N PRO A 120 6.65 -3.41 -13.59
CA PRO A 120 6.87 -2.00 -13.24
C PRO A 120 5.99 -1.49 -12.09
N PHE A 121 4.83 -2.11 -11.87
CA PHE A 121 3.92 -1.79 -10.77
C PHE A 121 4.06 -2.76 -9.59
N GLY A 122 4.70 -3.92 -9.82
CA GLY A 122 5.12 -4.91 -8.83
C GLY A 122 4.11 -5.21 -7.74
N GLY A 123 3.28 -6.24 -7.93
CA GLY A 123 2.47 -6.79 -6.84
C GLY A 123 1.28 -5.93 -6.42
N LEU A 124 0.83 -6.13 -5.18
CA LEU A 124 -0.29 -5.42 -4.56
C LEU A 124 0.08 -5.02 -3.12
N ILE A 125 -0.24 -3.81 -2.70
CA ILE A 125 -0.08 -3.37 -1.31
C ILE A 125 -1.32 -2.63 -0.84
N GLY A 126 -1.73 -2.83 0.40
CA GLY A 126 -2.92 -2.16 0.91
C GLY A 126 -3.13 -2.27 2.40
N LEU A 127 -4.18 -1.60 2.86
CA LEU A 127 -4.67 -1.63 4.22
C LEU A 127 -5.38 -2.97 4.49
N LEU A 128 -4.92 -3.71 5.49
CA LEU A 128 -5.62 -4.83 6.10
C LEU A 128 -6.43 -4.31 7.30
N ASP A 129 -7.74 -4.54 7.33
CA ASP A 129 -8.64 -4.01 8.36
C ASP A 129 -9.24 -5.05 9.31
N GLY A 130 -8.78 -6.30 9.20
CA GLY A 130 -9.24 -7.44 9.97
C GLY A 130 -10.43 -8.16 9.36
N ARG A 131 -11.06 -7.63 8.31
CA ARG A 131 -12.21 -8.25 7.63
C ARG A 131 -11.98 -8.44 6.13
N ASN A 132 -11.09 -7.65 5.54
CA ASN A 132 -10.87 -7.63 4.09
C ASN A 132 -9.76 -8.57 3.59
N ALA A 133 -9.22 -9.47 4.42
CA ALA A 133 -8.14 -10.39 4.06
C ALA A 133 -8.44 -11.19 2.78
N GLN A 134 -9.62 -11.82 2.72
CA GLN A 134 -10.05 -12.59 1.55
C GLN A 134 -10.09 -11.75 0.27
N VAL A 135 -10.62 -10.52 0.35
CA VAL A 135 -10.73 -9.61 -0.79
C VAL A 135 -9.34 -9.22 -1.31
N LEU A 136 -8.40 -8.93 -0.41
CA LEU A 136 -7.02 -8.60 -0.79
C LEU A 136 -6.32 -9.80 -1.44
N CYS A 137 -6.46 -10.99 -0.88
CA CYS A 137 -5.91 -12.22 -1.45
C CYS A 137 -6.48 -12.52 -2.84
N CYS A 138 -7.80 -12.40 -3.04
CA CYS A 138 -8.42 -12.59 -4.35
C CYS A 138 -7.90 -11.59 -5.38
N ARG A 139 -7.73 -10.32 -5.00
CA ARG A 139 -7.14 -9.31 -5.89
C ARG A 139 -5.68 -9.57 -6.21
N ALA A 140 -4.91 -10.04 -5.22
CA ALA A 140 -3.50 -10.34 -5.38
C ALA A 140 -3.24 -11.55 -6.28
N ALA A 141 -4.21 -12.48 -6.44
CA ALA A 141 -4.06 -13.64 -7.30
C ALA A 141 -3.66 -13.29 -8.74
N ALA A 142 -4.19 -12.18 -9.28
CA ALA A 142 -3.85 -11.70 -10.62
C ALA A 142 -2.38 -11.24 -10.78
N CYS A 143 -1.68 -11.01 -9.66
CA CYS A 143 -0.30 -10.57 -9.64
C CYS A 143 0.69 -11.74 -9.44
N HIS A 144 0.23 -12.97 -9.24
CA HIS A 144 1.06 -14.15 -8.95
C HIS A 144 2.18 -13.86 -7.94
N PRO A 145 1.81 -13.55 -6.68
CA PRO A 145 2.80 -13.16 -5.69
C PRO A 145 3.75 -14.31 -5.38
N VAL A 146 5.00 -13.96 -5.10
CA VAL A 146 6.06 -14.90 -4.70
C VAL A 146 6.34 -14.82 -3.20
N GLU A 147 5.92 -13.73 -2.55
CA GLU A 147 6.13 -13.51 -1.12
C GLU A 147 5.03 -12.59 -0.56
N ILE A 148 4.57 -12.87 0.65
CA ILE A 148 3.60 -12.04 1.37
C ILE A 148 4.30 -11.40 2.56
N ARG A 149 4.24 -10.07 2.63
CA ARG A 149 4.81 -9.27 3.72
C ARG A 149 3.69 -8.61 4.50
N PHE A 150 3.73 -8.72 5.81
CA PHE A 150 2.76 -8.10 6.71
C PHE A 150 3.44 -7.22 7.75
N TRP A 151 2.93 -6.00 7.91
CA TRP A 151 3.29 -5.09 8.99
C TRP A 151 2.06 -4.84 9.84
N GLU A 152 2.06 -5.38 11.05
CA GLU A 152 1.03 -5.08 12.03
C GLU A 152 1.14 -3.63 12.50
N LEU A 153 0.01 -2.92 12.53
CA LEU A 153 -0.07 -1.56 13.03
C LEU A 153 -0.90 -1.54 14.33
N ARG A 154 -0.46 -0.75 15.30
CA ARG A 154 -1.14 -0.56 16.59
C ARG A 154 -2.10 0.62 16.58
#